data_AF-A0A9D5S565-F1
#
_entry.id   AF-A0A9D5S565-F1
#
_cell.length_a   1.000
_cell.length_b   1.000
_cell.length_c   1.000
_cell.angle_alpha   90.00
_cell.angle_beta   90.00
_cell.angle_gamma   90.00
#
_symmetry.space_group_name_H-M   'P 1'
#
loop_
_entity.id
_entity.type
_entity.pdbx_description
1 polymer ?
#
loop_
_entity_poly.entity_id
_entity_poly.type
_entity_poly.pdbx_seq_one_letter_code
_entity_poly.pdbx_strand_id
1 'polypeptide(L)'
;MQNLKKYILVFIASACAIVSASAQSKTVTGKVSGSDGEILTGATLVTVGGNYALTDIDGSFSIQAKDGEAVTVSYLGYDDYTFTAAGQQNFAIVLQLSANTVLDEAVAIGYGKTTKKEVTGSVV
;
A
#
# COMPACT_ATOMS: atom_id res chain seq x y z
N MET A 1 44.13 29.05 -31.62
CA MET A 1 42.64 28.98 -31.50
C MET A 1 42.11 27.57 -31.26
N GLN A 2 42.81 26.48 -31.64
CA GLN A 2 42.34 25.10 -31.42
C GLN A 2 42.20 24.70 -29.93
N ASN A 3 43.10 25.16 -29.06
CA ASN A 3 43.06 24.83 -27.63
C ASN A 3 41.83 25.41 -26.92
N LEU A 4 41.37 26.60 -27.33
CA LEU A 4 40.18 27.26 -26.76
C LEU A 4 38.89 26.50 -27.10
N LYS A 5 38.77 25.96 -28.32
CA LYS A 5 37.64 25.10 -28.72
C LYS A 5 37.62 23.78 -27.93
N LYS A 6 38.80 23.26 -27.58
CA LYS A 6 38.95 22.03 -26.79
C LYS A 6 38.49 22.23 -25.34
N TYR A 7 38.80 23.38 -24.73
CA TYR A 7 38.29 23.73 -23.40
C TYR A 7 36.78 23.98 -23.37
N ILE A 8 36.21 24.59 -24.43
CA ILE A 8 34.75 24.78 -24.55
C ILE A 8 34.02 23.43 -24.67
N LEU A 9 34.56 22.48 -25.43
CA LEU A 9 34.00 21.13 -25.56
C LEU A 9 34.02 20.33 -24.24
N VAL A 10 35.10 20.46 -23.46
CA VAL A 10 35.21 19.80 -22.14
C VAL A 10 34.27 20.43 -21.12
N PHE A 11 34.08 21.76 -21.17
CA PHE A 11 33.17 22.47 -20.27
C PHE A 11 31.70 22.11 -20.54
N ILE A 12 31.30 21.99 -21.82
CA ILE A 12 29.94 21.57 -22.21
C ILE A 12 29.68 20.10 -21.84
N ALA A 13 30.66 19.21 -22.02
CA ALA A 13 30.53 17.81 -21.62
C ALA A 13 30.41 17.63 -20.09
N SER A 14 31.16 18.43 -19.32
CA SER A 14 31.10 18.42 -17.86
C SER A 14 29.78 18.98 -17.31
N ALA A 15 29.17 19.96 -17.97
CA ALA A 15 27.87 20.51 -17.58
C ALA A 15 26.71 19.53 -17.88
N CYS A 16 26.85 18.68 -18.90
CA CYS A 16 25.85 17.68 -19.27
C CYS A 16 25.79 16.51 -18.27
N ALA A 17 26.92 16.11 -17.69
CA ALA A 17 26.97 15.03 -16.70
C ALA A 17 26.24 15.36 -15.37
N ILE A 18 26.10 16.65 -15.05
CA ILE A 18 25.41 17.10 -13.82
C ILE A 18 23.88 17.04 -13.98
N VAL A 19 23.36 17.05 -15.22
CA VAL A 19 21.92 17.04 -15.50
C VAL A 19 21.30 15.63 -15.47
N SER A 20 22.14 14.60 -15.59
CA SER A 20 21.73 13.19 -15.56
C SER A 20 21.45 12.64 -14.15
N ALA A 21 21.63 13.43 -13.10
CA ALA A 21 21.22 13.08 -11.73
C ALA A 21 19.73 13.38 -11.47
N SER A 22 18.92 13.51 -12.52
CA SER A 22 17.47 13.62 -12.41
C SER A 22 16.91 12.25 -11.99
N ALA A 23 16.37 12.16 -10.77
CA ALA A 23 15.75 10.96 -10.22
C ALA A 23 14.60 10.49 -11.14
N GLN A 24 14.91 9.53 -12.01
CA GLN A 24 13.97 8.99 -12.99
C GLN A 24 12.92 8.17 -12.24
N SER A 25 11.69 8.67 -12.19
CA SER A 25 10.55 7.88 -11.70
C SER A 25 10.35 6.67 -12.60
N LYS A 26 10.18 5.51 -11.98
CA LYS A 26 9.88 4.23 -12.65
C LYS A 26 8.51 3.74 -12.20
N THR A 27 7.83 3.01 -13.08
CA THR A 27 6.58 2.32 -12.74
C THR A 27 6.90 1.02 -12.04
N VAL A 28 6.46 0.92 -10.79
CA VAL A 28 6.50 -0.30 -9.98
C VAL A 28 5.12 -0.93 -10.00
N THR A 29 5.07 -2.21 -10.36
CA THR A 29 3.87 -3.02 -10.39
C THR A 29 3.93 -4.12 -9.34
N GLY A 30 2.81 -4.78 -9.10
CA GLY A 30 2.79 -5.94 -8.24
C GLY A 30 1.39 -6.38 -7.90
N LYS A 31 1.31 -7.28 -6.92
CA LYS A 31 0.07 -7.81 -6.36
C LYS A 31 0.12 -7.79 -4.85
N VAL A 32 -1.00 -7.47 -4.21
CA VAL A 32 -1.16 -7.50 -2.75
C VAL A 32 -2.19 -8.56 -2.36
N SER A 33 -1.85 -9.39 -1.39
CA SER A 33 -2.75 -10.38 -0.77
C SER A 33 -2.63 -10.38 0.75
N GLY A 34 -3.63 -10.92 1.44
CA GLY A 34 -3.59 -11.17 2.87
C GLY A 34 -2.88 -12.48 3.21
N SER A 35 -2.45 -12.61 4.46
CA SER A 35 -1.87 -13.84 5.01
C SER A 35 -2.84 -15.02 5.07
N ASP A 36 -4.14 -14.73 5.02
CA ASP A 36 -5.26 -15.68 4.91
C ASP A 36 -5.51 -16.20 3.48
N GLY A 37 -4.80 -15.63 2.49
CA GLY A 37 -4.97 -15.96 1.08
C GLY A 37 -6.00 -15.08 0.37
N GLU A 38 -6.58 -14.07 1.03
CA GLU A 38 -7.49 -13.14 0.39
C GLU A 38 -6.75 -12.19 -0.56
N ILE A 39 -7.40 -11.85 -1.66
CA ILE A 39 -6.92 -10.81 -2.58
C ILE A 39 -7.36 -9.46 -2.02
N LEU A 40 -6.40 -8.58 -1.76
CA LEU A 40 -6.70 -7.28 -1.17
C LEU A 40 -6.94 -6.23 -2.24
N THR A 41 -8.22 -6.02 -2.57
CA THR A 41 -8.70 -4.96 -3.46
C THR A 41 -8.89 -3.65 -2.70
N GLY A 42 -8.41 -2.53 -3.25
CA GLY A 42 -8.47 -1.23 -2.59
C GLY A 42 -7.41 -1.01 -1.49
N ALA A 43 -6.38 -1.86 -1.41
CA ALA A 43 -5.19 -1.60 -0.60
C ALA A 43 -4.51 -0.33 -1.10
N THR A 44 -4.11 0.53 -0.16
CA THR A 44 -3.51 1.84 -0.46
C THR A 44 -2.01 1.71 -0.51
N LEU A 45 -1.40 2.24 -1.57
CA LEU A 45 0.05 2.37 -1.71
C LEU A 45 0.41 3.85 -1.66
N VAL A 46 1.41 4.20 -0.86
CA VAL A 46 1.91 5.58 -0.73
C VAL A 46 3.42 5.59 -0.80
N THR A 47 3.97 6.41 -1.68
CA THR A 47 5.41 6.70 -1.74
C THR A 47 5.78 7.84 -0.79
N VAL A 48 7.02 7.86 -0.30
CA VAL A 48 7.53 8.99 0.50
C VAL A 48 7.44 10.33 -0.26
N GLY A 49 7.54 10.31 -1.59
CA GLY A 49 7.39 11.44 -2.48
C GLY A 49 5.95 11.90 -2.74
N GLY A 50 4.94 11.26 -2.13
CA GLY A 50 3.54 11.67 -2.17
C GLY A 50 2.72 11.12 -3.34
N ASN A 51 3.28 10.24 -4.17
CA ASN A 51 2.48 9.45 -5.12
C ASN A 51 1.66 8.41 -4.36
N TYR A 52 0.45 8.16 -4.83
CA TYR A 52 -0.44 7.14 -4.27
C TYR A 52 -1.07 6.28 -5.38
N ALA A 53 -1.45 5.06 -5.04
CA ALA A 53 -2.21 4.14 -5.90
C ALA A 53 -3.10 3.24 -5.04
N LEU A 54 -4.10 2.62 -5.67
CA LEU A 54 -4.94 1.60 -5.05
C LEU A 54 -4.76 0.28 -5.81
N THR A 55 -4.94 -0.84 -5.12
CA THR A 55 -5.03 -2.14 -5.79
C THR A 55 -6.37 -2.32 -6.48
N ASP A 56 -6.34 -2.97 -7.65
CA ASP A 56 -7.52 -3.33 -8.45
C ASP A 56 -8.20 -4.61 -7.92
N ILE A 57 -9.24 -5.09 -8.61
CA ILE A 57 -10.09 -6.23 -8.22
C ILE A 57 -9.35 -7.56 -8.06
N ASP A 58 -8.22 -7.69 -8.74
CA ASP A 58 -7.34 -8.84 -8.66
C ASP A 58 -6.18 -8.61 -7.67
N GLY A 59 -6.16 -7.50 -6.94
CA GLY A 59 -5.09 -7.12 -6.01
C GLY A 59 -3.85 -6.53 -6.69
N SER A 60 -3.88 -6.34 -8.02
CA SER A 60 -2.76 -5.76 -8.75
C SER A 60 -2.63 -4.27 -8.51
N PHE A 61 -1.40 -3.74 -8.53
CA PHE A 61 -1.14 -2.30 -8.42
C PHE A 61 -0.12 -1.83 -9.45
N SER A 62 -0.12 -0.52 -9.69
CA SER A 62 0.88 0.20 -10.49
C SER A 62 1.10 1.58 -9.89
N ILE A 63 2.32 1.90 -9.48
CA ILE A 63 2.67 3.15 -8.82
C ILE A 63 3.99 3.71 -9.37
N GLN A 64 4.07 5.03 -9.52
CA GLN A 64 5.33 5.69 -9.86
C GLN A 64 6.15 5.91 -8.59
N ALA A 65 7.38 5.42 -8.58
CA ALA A 65 8.34 5.59 -7.49
C ALA A 65 9.73 5.85 -8.08
N LYS A 66 10.58 6.58 -7.37
CA LYS A 66 12.00 6.71 -7.71
C LYS A 66 12.73 5.42 -7.34
N ASP A 67 13.86 5.16 -7.98
CA ASP A 67 14.69 4.04 -7.59
C ASP A 67 15.19 4.21 -6.15
N GLY A 68 15.01 3.17 -5.33
CA GLY A 68 15.35 3.20 -3.91
C GLY A 68 14.32 3.93 -3.02
N GLU A 69 13.19 4.36 -3.57
CA GLU A 69 12.15 5.02 -2.77
C GLU A 69 11.33 4.02 -1.95
N ALA A 70 10.99 4.38 -0.71
CA ALA A 70 10.13 3.56 0.13
C ALA A 70 8.65 3.75 -0.25
N VAL A 71 7.94 2.63 -0.34
CA VAL A 71 6.52 2.55 -0.64
C VAL A 71 5.85 1.79 0.49
N THR A 72 4.90 2.43 1.16
CA THR A 72 4.09 1.82 2.22
C THR A 72 2.78 1.33 1.63
N VAL A 73 2.41 0.11 1.96
CA VAL A 73 1.13 -0.51 1.63
C VAL A 73 0.32 -0.64 2.91
N SER A 74 -0.92 -0.19 2.88
CA SER A 74 -1.85 -0.25 4.01
C SER A 74 -3.23 -0.75 3.58
N TYR A 75 -3.88 -1.49 4.48
CA TYR A 75 -5.24 -1.96 4.29
C TYR A 75 -5.92 -2.14 5.65
N LEU A 76 -7.22 -1.88 5.72
CA LEU A 76 -7.96 -2.02 6.97
C LEU A 76 -7.95 -3.48 7.43
N GLY A 77 -7.60 -3.71 8.69
CA GLY A 77 -7.50 -5.07 9.22
C GLY A 77 -6.11 -5.69 9.17
N TYR A 78 -5.14 -5.00 8.56
CA TYR A 78 -3.80 -5.52 8.29
C TYR A 78 -2.71 -4.55 8.76
N ASP A 79 -1.55 -5.12 9.09
CA ASP A 79 -0.37 -4.34 9.45
C ASP A 79 0.23 -3.68 8.20
N ASP A 80 0.59 -2.41 8.33
CA ASP A 80 1.27 -1.67 7.27
C ASP A 80 2.60 -2.33 6.91
N TYR A 81 2.88 -2.43 5.61
CA TYR A 81 4.13 -3.00 5.09
C TYR A 81 4.84 -2.01 4.18
N THR A 82 6.09 -1.70 4.49
CA THR A 82 6.93 -0.82 3.66
C THR A 82 7.99 -1.62 2.93
N PHE A 83 8.07 -1.44 1.62
CA PHE A 83 9.14 -2.00 0.78
C PHE A 83 9.90 -0.90 0.05
N THR A 84 11.12 -1.21 -0.38
CA THR A 84 11.94 -0.29 -1.18
C THR A 84 11.80 -0.63 -2.66
N ALA A 85 11.45 0.36 -3.47
CA ALA A 85 11.39 0.26 -4.93
C ALA A 85 12.79 0.25 -5.55
N ALA A 86 13.64 -0.73 -5.22
CA ALA A 86 15.01 -0.86 -5.73
C ALA A 86 15.17 -2.11 -6.58
N GLY A 87 15.76 -1.98 -7.77
CA GLY A 87 16.17 -3.10 -8.64
C GLY A 87 15.04 -3.88 -9.32
N GLN A 88 13.99 -4.26 -8.59
CA GLN A 88 12.84 -5.01 -9.10
C GLN A 88 11.66 -4.06 -9.41
N GLN A 89 10.94 -4.38 -10.49
CA GLN A 89 9.78 -3.62 -10.96
C GLN A 89 8.46 -4.29 -10.57
N ASN A 90 8.46 -5.58 -10.23
CA ASN A 90 7.26 -6.35 -9.93
C ASN A 90 7.33 -6.96 -8.52
N PHE A 91 6.36 -6.68 -7.64
CA PHE A 91 6.37 -7.16 -6.25
C PHE A 91 5.18 -8.05 -5.94
N ALA A 92 5.39 -9.10 -5.15
CA ALA A 92 4.32 -9.87 -4.53
C ALA A 92 4.35 -9.55 -3.03
N ILE A 93 3.30 -8.92 -2.53
CA ILE A 93 3.21 -8.40 -1.16
C ILE A 93 2.14 -9.19 -0.42
N VAL A 94 2.51 -9.72 0.75
CA VAL A 94 1.58 -10.40 1.65
C VAL A 94 1.48 -9.60 2.93
N LEU A 95 0.32 -8.98 3.17
CA LEU A 95 0.06 -8.26 4.41
C LEU A 95 -0.36 -9.24 5.52
N GLN A 96 0.09 -8.97 6.74
CA GLN A 96 -0.29 -9.77 7.91
C GLN A 96 -1.53 -9.17 8.55
N LEU A 97 -2.46 -10.03 8.98
CA LEU A 97 -3.64 -9.58 9.68
C LEU A 97 -3.25 -8.92 11.01
N SER A 98 -3.74 -7.71 11.26
CA SER A 98 -3.46 -7.02 12.53
C SER A 98 -4.17 -7.73 13.68
N ALA A 99 -3.43 -8.04 14.74
CA ALA A 99 -4.00 -8.61 15.96
C ALA A 99 -5.01 -7.66 16.66
N ASN A 100 -4.95 -6.36 16.37
CA ASN A 100 -5.78 -5.33 16.98
C ASN A 100 -7.14 -5.09 16.28
N THR A 101 -7.39 -5.72 15.13
CA THR A 101 -8.68 -5.63 14.42
C THR A 101 -9.62 -6.80 14.68
N VAL A 102 -9.24 -7.72 15.59
CA VAL A 102 -10.21 -8.56 16.32
C VAL A 102 -10.95 -7.66 17.31
N LEU A 103 -11.74 -6.74 16.78
CA LEU A 103 -12.71 -5.98 17.55
C LEU A 103 -13.83 -6.95 17.87
N ASP A 104 -13.97 -7.26 19.16
CA ASP A 104 -15.12 -7.89 19.81
C ASP A 104 -16.39 -7.59 19.00
N GLU A 105 -16.90 -8.59 18.26
CA GLU A 105 -18.18 -8.48 17.59
C GLU A 105 -19.20 -8.15 18.67
N ALA A 106 -19.57 -6.87 18.79
CA ALA A 106 -20.71 -6.47 19.58
C ALA A 106 -21.96 -7.03 18.87
N VAL A 107 -22.26 -8.29 19.14
CA VAL A 107 -23.53 -8.91 18.78
C VAL A 107 -24.58 -8.16 19.58
N ALA A 108 -25.24 -7.20 18.94
CA ALA A 108 -26.45 -6.61 19.45
C ALA A 108 -27.53 -7.69 19.45
N ILE A 109 -27.60 -8.49 20.52
CA ILE A 109 -28.70 -9.42 20.76
C ILE A 109 -29.91 -8.55 21.09
N GLY A 110 -30.70 -8.25 20.06
CA GLY A 110 -32.04 -7.71 20.20
C GLY A 110 -32.93 -8.74 20.88
N TYR A 111 -33.01 -8.69 22.22
CA TYR A 111 -34.08 -9.38 22.94
C TYR A 111 -35.40 -8.67 22.65
N GLY A 112 -36.10 -9.17 21.63
CA GLY A 112 -37.51 -8.92 21.44
C GLY A 112 -38.27 -9.26 22.73
N LYS A 113 -38.98 -8.29 23.27
CA LYS A 113 -39.83 -8.47 24.44
C LYS A 113 -41.04 -9.30 24.06
N THR A 114 -40.93 -10.63 24.08
CA THR A 114 -42.10 -11.51 24.02
C THR A 114 -42.67 -11.64 25.43
N THR A 115 -43.62 -10.77 25.78
CA THR A 115 -44.50 -11.05 26.92
C THR A 115 -45.65 -11.92 26.44
N LYS A 116 -45.49 -13.24 26.53
CA LYS A 116 -46.63 -14.15 26.65
C LYS A 116 -46.26 -15.31 27.56
N LYS A 117 -46.82 -15.29 28.77
CA LYS A 117 -47.22 -16.53 29.43
C LYS A 117 -48.45 -16.26 30.30
N GLU A 118 -49.55 -16.82 29.84
CA GLU A 118 -50.77 -17.03 30.61
C GLU A 118 -50.61 -18.21 31.57
N VAL A 119 -51.21 -18.05 32.77
CA VAL A 119 -52.01 -18.99 33.58
C VAL A 119 -51.34 -20.17 34.30
N THR A 120 -51.97 -20.53 35.44
CA THR A 120 -51.79 -21.62 36.46
C THR A 120 -51.01 -21.17 37.71
N GLY A 121 -51.46 -21.34 38.96
CA GLY A 121 -52.65 -21.90 39.58
C GLY A 121 -52.40 -22.11 41.09
N SER A 122 -53.44 -21.88 41.92
CA SER A 122 -53.70 -22.44 43.26
C SER A 122 -53.00 -21.93 44.55
N VAL A 123 -53.83 -21.30 45.41
CA VAL A 123 -54.10 -21.47 46.86
C VAL A 123 -52.95 -21.76 47.85
N VAL A 124 -52.80 -20.88 48.86
CA VAL A 124 -52.96 -21.15 50.31
C VAL A 124 -53.43 -19.88 51.03
#